data_AF-A0A953L3I0-F1
#
_entry.id   AF-A0A953L3I0-F1
#
_cell.length_a   1.000
_cell.length_b   1.000
_cell.length_c   1.000
_cell.angle_alpha   90.00
_cell.angle_beta   90.00
_cell.angle_gamma   90.00
#
_symmetry.space_group_name_H-M   'P 1'
#
loop_
_entity.id
_entity.type
_entity.pdbx_description
1 polymer ?
#
loop_
_entity_poly.entity_id
_entity_poly.type
_entity_poly.pdbx_seq_one_letter_code
_entity_poly.pdbx_strand_id
1 'polypeptide(L)'
;MMMGNKGERSVLTRLVVTCFAFAILSIGSAPAGAQGSPAACIAAIESCPGGIASAEVTTNFIASLQQQVPPGTWGKPLSIGGYKVVFAKPGNNGDYWPPNAFDQFQPACTVPHEGLRKIITQSGTGACFVGIRLPSDQAKKQHPFSTKGQYVAPVTVVLEVQSKGGAREILVKLYNPLTANCGLAADFSAPVDVALTHAMTYRQATKAYLNPSEFAGLSGLQMPMPYQAGKIPIVLVHGLNSAPRTWENVINELQADPVIRERYQFWLFRYPTGQPVALSAMQLRESLNAARKFYDPNGKNKAFENMVIIGHSMGGMLTRLQVTESGNAFWDLIMTRGVDPNSLSEADREVLHRVLNFHPQPFVKRVIFCATPHRGSTLASGGVGQLAAKLVKSPIAVLNAASDMASPIAPRISVDLKNALGEIPTGVDNLSPRNPFVLLYQTQPIQVPCHSIIGTEGVYKNGKPLSDGVVPYWSAHLDCAKSEFWVPSGHDAHDHPNAIPEFDRILRLHLGM
;
A
#
# COMPACT_ATOMS: atom_id res chain seq x y z
N MET A 1 0.79 -33.87 -38.95
CA MET A 1 2.00 -34.12 -38.13
C MET A 1 2.59 -32.75 -37.81
N MET A 2 2.48 -32.31 -36.56
CA MET A 2 3.25 -31.22 -35.90
C MET A 2 2.54 -30.96 -34.55
N MET A 3 2.95 -31.74 -33.56
CA MET A 3 2.75 -31.44 -32.15
C MET A 3 3.77 -30.38 -31.71
N GLY A 4 3.38 -29.47 -30.82
CA GLY A 4 4.24 -28.46 -30.17
C GLY A 4 3.43 -27.17 -30.00
N ASN A 5 3.29 -26.53 -28.85
CA ASN A 5 4.17 -26.47 -27.69
C ASN A 5 3.29 -26.11 -26.46
N LYS A 6 2.79 -27.12 -25.73
CA LYS A 6 2.09 -26.91 -24.43
C LYS A 6 3.07 -26.83 -23.24
N GLY A 7 4.38 -26.95 -23.49
CA GLY A 7 5.41 -27.00 -22.45
C GLY A 7 5.86 -25.63 -21.92
N GLU A 8 5.94 -24.59 -22.76
CA GLU A 8 6.57 -23.31 -22.38
C GLU A 8 5.76 -22.46 -21.40
N ARG A 9 4.42 -22.53 -21.44
CA ARG A 9 3.55 -21.82 -20.47
C ARG A 9 3.61 -22.40 -19.05
N SER A 10 3.96 -23.68 -18.90
CA SER A 10 4.12 -24.29 -17.57
C SER A 10 5.49 -23.96 -16.96
N VAL A 11 6.53 -23.82 -17.80
CA VAL A 11 7.89 -23.47 -17.36
C VAL A 11 7.97 -22.02 -16.89
N LEU A 12 7.32 -21.06 -17.57
CA LEU A 12 7.30 -19.67 -17.12
C LEU A 12 6.54 -19.46 -15.80
N THR A 13 5.40 -20.16 -15.65
CA THR A 13 4.60 -20.14 -14.40
C THR A 13 5.35 -20.82 -13.26
N ARG A 14 6.06 -21.92 -13.54
CA ARG A 14 6.96 -22.55 -12.56
C ARG A 14 8.17 -21.66 -12.24
N LEU A 15 8.78 -20.96 -13.20
CA LEU A 15 9.91 -20.07 -12.92
C LEU A 15 9.52 -18.89 -12.03
N VAL A 16 8.34 -18.28 -12.27
CA VAL A 16 7.85 -17.15 -11.46
C VAL A 16 7.48 -17.60 -10.04
N VAL A 17 6.87 -18.79 -9.87
CA VAL A 17 6.58 -19.36 -8.55
C VAL A 17 7.86 -19.81 -7.84
N THR A 18 8.84 -20.36 -8.57
CA THR A 18 10.11 -20.86 -8.01
C THR A 18 11.06 -19.72 -7.64
N CYS A 19 11.10 -18.61 -8.39
CA CYS A 19 11.84 -17.41 -7.98
C CYS A 19 11.21 -16.72 -6.76
N PHE A 20 9.88 -16.74 -6.62
CA PHE A 20 9.21 -16.31 -5.38
C PHE A 20 9.55 -17.26 -4.22
N ALA A 21 9.53 -18.58 -4.41
CA ALA A 21 9.86 -19.56 -3.36
C ALA A 21 11.35 -19.58 -2.96
N PHE A 22 12.27 -19.35 -3.89
CA PHE A 22 13.71 -19.29 -3.59
C PHE A 22 14.12 -17.99 -2.89
N ALA A 23 13.48 -16.86 -3.21
CA ALA A 23 13.67 -15.63 -2.43
C ALA A 23 13.08 -15.75 -1.01
N ILE A 24 12.06 -16.59 -0.81
CA ILE A 24 11.46 -16.90 0.50
C ILE A 24 12.37 -17.80 1.37
N LEU A 25 13.21 -18.65 0.76
CA LEU A 25 14.18 -19.49 1.48
C LEU A 25 15.49 -18.78 1.83
N SER A 26 15.75 -17.59 1.25
CA SER A 26 16.94 -16.78 1.57
C SER A 26 16.70 -15.68 2.61
N ILE A 27 15.49 -15.58 3.17
CA ILE A 27 15.21 -14.64 4.27
C ILE A 27 15.80 -15.22 5.56
N GLY A 28 17.02 -14.78 5.86
CA GLY A 28 17.68 -15.01 7.15
C GLY A 28 18.62 -16.20 7.18
N SER A 29 19.79 -16.10 6.53
CA SER A 29 20.97 -16.62 7.21
C SER A 29 21.06 -15.87 8.54
N ALA A 30 21.06 -16.62 9.65
CA ALA A 30 21.25 -16.05 10.98
C ALA A 30 22.48 -15.12 10.96
N PRO A 31 22.50 -14.01 11.73
CA PRO A 31 23.64 -13.10 11.73
C PRO A 31 24.93 -13.90 11.91
N ALA A 32 26.00 -13.49 11.22
CA ALA A 32 27.31 -14.14 11.34
C ALA A 32 27.77 -14.01 12.81
N GLY A 33 27.47 -15.02 13.63
CA GLY A 33 27.56 -14.93 15.10
C GLY A 33 26.45 -15.66 15.87
N ALA A 34 25.35 -16.07 15.23
CA ALA A 34 24.32 -16.92 15.84
C ALA A 34 24.82 -18.37 16.04
N GLN A 35 25.83 -18.55 16.86
CA GLN A 35 26.35 -19.85 17.27
C GLN A 35 25.87 -20.14 18.68
N GLY A 36 24.81 -20.94 18.80
CA GLY A 36 24.33 -21.42 20.09
C GLY A 36 23.05 -22.25 19.94
N SER A 37 23.03 -23.42 20.58
CA SER A 37 21.77 -24.13 20.78
C SER A 37 20.83 -23.26 21.63
N PRO A 38 19.50 -23.43 21.56
CA PRO A 38 18.60 -22.66 22.41
C PRO A 38 18.98 -22.77 23.88
N ALA A 39 19.42 -23.96 24.35
CA ALA A 39 19.89 -24.19 25.71
C ALA A 39 21.11 -23.32 26.09
N ALA A 40 22.06 -23.09 25.17
CA ALA A 40 23.19 -22.18 25.40
C ALA A 40 22.74 -20.72 25.55
N CYS A 41 21.72 -20.31 24.79
CA CYS A 41 21.13 -18.97 24.91
C CYS A 41 20.45 -18.79 26.27
N ILE A 42 19.85 -19.84 26.85
CA ILE A 42 19.17 -19.76 28.15
C ILE A 42 20.13 -19.39 29.28
N ALA A 43 21.33 -20.00 29.30
CA ALA A 43 22.35 -19.65 30.28
C ALA A 43 22.76 -18.17 30.21
N ALA A 44 22.77 -17.59 29.01
CA ALA A 44 23.05 -16.16 28.81
C ALA A 44 21.87 -15.24 29.20
N ILE A 45 20.63 -15.74 29.19
CA ILE A 45 19.48 -14.97 29.71
C ILE A 45 19.57 -14.87 31.23
N GLU A 46 19.93 -15.97 31.93
CA GLU A 46 20.04 -15.99 33.39
C GLU A 46 21.13 -15.08 33.93
N SER A 47 22.19 -14.82 33.15
CA SER A 47 23.26 -13.90 33.54
C SER A 47 22.91 -12.42 33.35
N CYS A 48 21.75 -12.10 32.77
CA CYS A 48 21.33 -10.71 32.54
C CYS A 48 20.70 -10.08 33.80
N PRO A 49 21.02 -8.80 34.11
CA PRO A 49 20.42 -8.09 35.24
C PRO A 49 18.89 -8.03 35.18
N GLY A 50 18.22 -8.30 36.30
CA GLY A 50 16.75 -8.22 36.40
C GLY A 50 15.99 -9.33 35.67
N GLY A 51 16.68 -10.36 35.16
CA GLY A 51 16.04 -11.50 34.49
C GLY A 51 15.49 -11.20 33.09
N ILE A 52 15.87 -10.05 32.52
CA ILE A 52 15.50 -9.62 31.16
C ILE A 52 16.71 -9.81 30.25
N ALA A 53 16.56 -10.58 29.17
CA ALA A 53 17.65 -10.82 28.23
C ALA A 53 18.10 -9.54 27.51
N SER A 54 19.40 -9.45 27.20
CA SER A 54 19.90 -8.42 26.27
C SER A 54 19.32 -8.59 24.86
N ALA A 55 19.40 -7.54 24.04
CA ALA A 55 18.92 -7.59 22.66
C ALA A 55 19.65 -8.64 21.82
N GLU A 56 20.96 -8.80 22.03
CA GLU A 56 21.79 -9.80 21.34
C GLU A 56 21.37 -11.23 21.73
N VAL A 57 21.25 -11.50 23.04
CA VAL A 57 20.81 -12.82 23.54
C VAL A 57 19.41 -13.14 23.04
N THR A 58 18.51 -12.15 23.03
CA THR A 58 17.15 -12.31 22.50
C THR A 58 17.17 -12.64 21.01
N THR A 59 18.00 -11.95 20.23
CA THR A 59 18.16 -12.18 18.79
C THR A 59 18.59 -13.61 18.50
N ASN A 60 19.63 -14.07 19.18
CA ASN A 60 20.15 -15.42 19.03
C ASN A 60 19.14 -16.49 19.48
N PHE A 61 18.45 -16.26 20.60
CA PHE A 61 17.43 -17.18 21.09
C PHE A 61 16.28 -17.35 20.10
N ILE A 62 15.72 -16.26 19.58
CA ILE A 62 14.60 -16.32 18.60
C ILE A 62 15.05 -16.97 17.29
N ALA A 63 16.24 -16.64 16.79
CA ALA A 63 16.79 -17.27 15.59
C ALA A 63 16.95 -18.79 15.75
N SER A 64 17.43 -19.24 16.92
CA SER A 64 17.58 -20.65 17.24
C SER A 64 16.21 -21.35 17.41
N LEU A 65 15.26 -20.68 18.06
CA LEU A 65 13.89 -21.18 18.26
C LEU A 65 13.15 -21.37 16.92
N GLN A 66 13.32 -20.42 15.99
CA GLN A 66 12.75 -20.48 14.63
C GLN A 66 13.14 -21.73 13.84
N GLN A 67 14.32 -22.31 14.10
CA GLN A 67 14.77 -23.54 13.44
C GLN A 67 14.04 -24.79 13.96
N GLN A 68 13.45 -24.71 15.15
CA GLN A 68 12.82 -25.84 15.85
C GLN A 68 11.29 -25.75 15.86
N VAL A 69 10.73 -24.56 15.64
CA VAL A 69 9.28 -24.31 15.67
C VAL A 69 8.77 -24.17 14.23
N PRO A 70 7.88 -25.08 13.76
CA PRO A 70 7.29 -24.93 12.44
C PRO A 70 6.58 -23.58 12.26
N PRO A 71 6.66 -22.95 11.07
CA PRO A 71 5.91 -21.74 10.74
C PRO A 71 4.43 -21.85 11.14
N GLY A 72 3.88 -20.77 11.73
CA GLY A 72 2.48 -20.69 12.14
C GLY A 72 2.12 -21.46 13.41
N THR A 73 3.08 -22.12 14.07
CA THR A 73 2.85 -22.87 15.33
C THR A 73 3.33 -22.15 16.60
N TRP A 74 3.79 -20.90 16.43
CA TRP A 74 4.13 -19.99 17.53
C TRP A 74 3.01 -19.89 18.56
N GLY A 75 3.37 -19.98 19.85
CA GLY A 75 2.43 -19.89 20.98
C GLY A 75 2.13 -21.21 21.70
N LYS A 76 2.52 -22.36 21.14
CA LYS A 76 2.51 -23.61 21.91
C LYS A 76 3.68 -23.61 22.91
N PRO A 77 3.49 -24.04 24.17
CA PRO A 77 4.59 -24.21 25.10
C PRO A 77 5.63 -25.20 24.56
N LEU A 78 6.91 -24.90 24.74
CA LEU A 78 8.02 -25.75 24.31
C LEU A 78 8.91 -26.08 25.51
N SER A 79 9.53 -27.26 25.50
CA SER A 79 10.51 -27.65 26.52
C SER A 79 11.90 -27.63 25.91
N ILE A 80 12.77 -26.77 26.42
CA ILE A 80 14.12 -26.54 25.89
C ILE A 80 15.10 -26.48 27.05
N GLY A 81 16.08 -27.40 27.11
CA GLY A 81 17.16 -27.35 28.10
C GLY A 81 16.68 -27.37 29.56
N GLY A 82 15.55 -28.01 29.86
CA GLY A 82 14.94 -28.03 31.20
C GLY A 82 14.04 -26.83 31.52
N TYR A 83 13.91 -25.86 30.60
CA TYR A 83 13.00 -24.73 30.72
C TYR A 83 11.75 -24.95 29.89
N LYS A 84 10.64 -24.40 30.39
CA LYS A 84 9.41 -24.29 29.63
C LYS A 84 9.32 -22.90 28.98
N VAL A 85 9.39 -22.84 27.67
CA VAL A 85 9.22 -21.60 26.90
C VAL A 85 7.74 -21.37 26.68
N VAL A 86 7.24 -20.22 27.13
CA VAL A 86 5.83 -19.84 27.04
C VAL A 86 5.71 -18.46 26.41
N PHE A 87 4.68 -18.26 25.60
CA PHE A 87 4.40 -16.96 25.01
C PHE A 87 3.39 -16.20 25.86
N ALA A 88 3.62 -14.89 26.03
CA ALA A 88 2.63 -14.02 26.63
C ALA A 88 1.34 -14.04 25.80
N LYS A 89 0.19 -14.00 26.49
CA LYS A 89 -1.10 -13.87 25.83
C LYS A 89 -1.21 -12.47 25.21
N PRO A 90 -1.95 -12.30 24.11
CA PRO A 90 -2.25 -10.97 23.56
C PRO A 90 -2.85 -10.08 24.65
N GLY A 91 -2.41 -8.83 24.73
CA GLY A 91 -2.99 -7.85 25.64
C GLY A 91 -4.34 -7.37 25.11
N ASN A 92 -5.29 -7.05 26.00
CA ASN A 92 -6.62 -6.55 25.61
C ASN A 92 -6.56 -5.23 24.82
N ASN A 93 -5.48 -4.47 24.95
CA ASN A 93 -5.28 -3.17 24.32
C ASN A 93 -4.41 -3.22 23.05
N GLY A 94 -4.00 -4.41 22.59
CA GLY A 94 -3.15 -4.57 21.40
C GLY A 94 -1.64 -4.39 21.64
N ASP A 95 -1.21 -4.22 22.90
CA ASP A 95 0.20 -4.04 23.29
C ASP A 95 1.08 -5.26 23.00
N TYR A 96 0.47 -6.44 22.87
CA TYR A 96 1.14 -7.67 22.46
C TYR A 96 0.52 -8.22 21.19
N TRP A 97 1.38 -8.61 20.25
CA TRP A 97 0.99 -9.43 19.12
C TRP A 97 0.60 -10.84 19.59
N PRO A 98 -0.46 -11.44 19.02
CA PRO A 98 -0.70 -12.86 19.17
C PRO A 98 0.52 -13.65 18.69
N PRO A 99 0.96 -14.69 19.41
CA PRO A 99 2.13 -15.47 19.00
C PRO A 99 1.98 -16.06 17.61
N ASN A 100 0.78 -16.53 17.30
CA ASN A 100 0.42 -17.07 15.99
C ASN A 100 0.09 -15.98 14.97
N ALA A 101 0.40 -14.70 15.19
CA ALA A 101 0.23 -13.61 14.21
C ALA A 101 1.33 -13.57 13.14
N PHE A 102 2.45 -14.26 13.37
CA PHE A 102 3.56 -14.33 12.43
C PHE A 102 4.02 -15.78 12.22
N ASP A 103 4.68 -16.01 11.09
CA ASP A 103 5.32 -17.28 10.74
C ASP A 103 6.82 -17.23 11.00
N GLN A 104 7.42 -16.05 10.82
CA GLN A 104 8.85 -15.80 10.93
C GLN A 104 9.10 -14.45 11.63
N PHE A 105 10.25 -14.32 12.27
CA PHE A 105 10.78 -13.05 12.75
C PHE A 105 12.17 -12.83 12.14
N GLN A 106 12.34 -11.71 11.44
CA GLN A 106 13.62 -11.26 10.92
C GLN A 106 14.18 -10.21 11.88
N PRO A 107 15.43 -10.34 12.39
CA PRO A 107 16.02 -9.30 13.22
C PRO A 107 16.09 -7.99 12.44
N ALA A 108 15.61 -6.89 13.03
CA ALA A 108 15.49 -5.62 12.32
C ALA A 108 16.87 -5.11 11.84
N CYS A 109 17.93 -5.35 12.63
CA CYS A 109 19.31 -4.99 12.30
C CYS A 109 19.90 -5.71 11.07
N THR A 110 19.22 -6.74 10.54
CA THR A 110 19.62 -7.43 9.30
C THR A 110 18.91 -6.91 8.06
N VAL A 111 17.95 -5.99 8.22
CA VAL A 111 17.25 -5.36 7.11
C VAL A 111 18.18 -4.29 6.51
N PRO A 112 18.38 -4.26 5.18
CA PRO A 112 19.37 -3.37 4.58
C PRO A 112 18.93 -1.90 4.49
N HIS A 113 17.62 -1.62 4.59
CA HIS A 113 17.04 -0.27 4.45
C HIS A 113 17.27 0.36 3.07
N GLU A 114 17.20 -0.45 2.00
CA GLU A 114 17.47 0.00 0.62
C GLU A 114 16.37 0.94 0.12
N GLY A 115 16.74 2.19 -0.16
CA GLY A 115 15.84 3.21 -0.71
C GLY A 115 15.21 4.15 0.33
N LEU A 116 15.38 3.86 1.64
CA LEU A 116 14.93 4.75 2.71
C LEU A 116 15.95 5.87 2.95
N ARG A 117 15.51 7.13 2.92
CA ARG A 117 16.37 8.29 3.22
C ARG A 117 16.77 8.41 4.69
N LYS A 118 15.95 7.87 5.59
CA LYS A 118 16.13 7.95 7.04
C LYS A 118 15.80 6.60 7.66
N ILE A 119 16.53 6.24 8.72
CA ILE A 119 16.22 5.08 9.55
C ILE A 119 15.59 5.61 10.84
N ILE A 120 14.39 5.15 11.15
CA ILE A 120 13.55 5.61 12.25
C ILE A 120 13.54 4.52 13.32
N THR A 121 14.33 4.73 14.37
CA THR A 121 14.44 3.80 15.51
C THR A 121 14.15 4.51 16.82
N GLN A 122 13.89 3.70 17.85
CA GLN A 122 13.71 4.13 19.22
C GLN A 122 14.58 3.22 20.11
N SER A 123 15.35 3.82 21.00
CA SER A 123 16.08 3.07 22.03
C SER A 123 15.13 2.65 23.15
N GLY A 124 15.38 1.48 23.75
CA GLY A 124 14.60 1.00 24.88
C GLY A 124 14.86 -0.47 25.18
N THR A 125 13.93 -1.11 25.89
CA THR A 125 14.04 -2.53 26.27
C THR A 125 13.61 -3.46 25.13
N GLY A 126 14.34 -4.57 24.97
CA GLY A 126 14.01 -5.66 24.04
C GLY A 126 14.82 -5.61 22.73
N ALA A 127 14.63 -6.65 21.92
CA ALA A 127 15.21 -6.76 20.59
C ALA A 127 14.17 -6.46 19.51
N CYS A 128 14.58 -5.70 18.49
CA CYS A 128 13.71 -5.31 17.37
C CYS A 128 13.70 -6.38 16.28
N PHE A 129 12.50 -6.75 15.84
CA PHE A 129 12.27 -7.67 14.74
C PHE A 129 11.20 -7.14 13.79
N VAL A 130 11.23 -7.65 12.56
CA VAL A 130 10.09 -7.63 11.65
C VAL A 130 9.38 -8.98 11.78
N GLY A 131 8.15 -8.97 12.28
CA GLY A 131 7.27 -10.13 12.25
C GLY A 131 6.67 -10.29 10.86
N ILE A 132 6.77 -11.48 10.27
CA ILE A 132 6.37 -11.76 8.88
C ILE A 132 5.28 -12.83 8.88
N ARG A 133 4.12 -12.51 8.28
CA ARG A 133 3.08 -13.46 7.90
C ARG A 133 3.31 -13.92 6.46
N LEU A 134 3.47 -15.22 6.23
CA LEU A 134 3.64 -15.76 4.89
C LEU A 134 2.29 -15.95 4.15
N PRO A 135 2.29 -15.91 2.80
CA PRO A 135 1.10 -16.21 2.01
C PRO A 135 0.52 -17.60 2.30
N SER A 136 -0.80 -17.68 2.48
CA SER A 136 -1.57 -18.92 2.50
C SER A 136 -3.03 -18.64 2.16
N ASP A 137 -3.80 -19.65 1.77
CA ASP A 137 -5.24 -19.49 1.50
C ASP A 137 -6.00 -19.00 2.74
N GLN A 138 -5.61 -19.48 3.93
CA GLN A 138 -6.16 -19.01 5.19
C GLN A 138 -5.80 -17.54 5.45
N ALA A 139 -4.53 -17.17 5.28
CA ALA A 139 -4.08 -15.79 5.45
C ALA A 139 -4.78 -14.85 4.47
N LYS A 140 -5.00 -15.27 3.22
CA LYS A 140 -5.75 -14.49 2.22
C LYS A 140 -7.20 -14.26 2.63
N LYS A 141 -7.87 -15.22 3.27
CA LYS A 141 -9.24 -15.05 3.80
C LYS A 141 -9.28 -14.11 5.00
N GLN A 142 -8.29 -14.19 5.88
CA GLN A 142 -8.21 -13.36 7.09
C GLN A 142 -7.73 -11.93 6.80
N HIS A 143 -6.87 -11.76 5.80
CA HIS A 143 -6.24 -10.51 5.41
C HIS A 143 -6.37 -10.29 3.89
N PRO A 144 -7.59 -10.11 3.37
CA PRO A 144 -7.84 -10.05 1.93
C PRO A 144 -7.26 -8.82 1.24
N PHE A 145 -6.93 -7.78 2.00
CA PHE A 145 -6.28 -6.57 1.50
C PHE A 145 -4.76 -6.61 1.65
N SER A 146 -4.18 -7.75 2.02
CA SER A 146 -2.73 -7.96 2.04
C SER A 146 -2.30 -8.76 0.80
N THR A 147 -1.07 -8.60 0.32
CA THR A 147 -0.61 -9.26 -0.91
C THR A 147 -0.61 -10.78 -0.72
N LYS A 148 -1.65 -11.47 -1.23
CA LYS A 148 -1.89 -12.91 -0.99
C LYS A 148 -1.94 -13.28 0.51
N GLY A 149 -2.43 -12.37 1.36
CA GLY A 149 -2.47 -12.55 2.82
C GLY A 149 -1.16 -12.27 3.56
N GLN A 150 -0.08 -11.95 2.85
CA GLN A 150 1.21 -11.58 3.45
C GLN A 150 1.19 -10.14 3.98
N TYR A 151 1.59 -9.98 5.23
CA TYR A 151 1.86 -8.70 5.86
C TYR A 151 3.09 -8.79 6.75
N VAL A 152 3.59 -7.63 7.15
CA VAL A 152 4.63 -7.51 8.15
C VAL A 152 4.23 -6.54 9.25
N ALA A 153 4.91 -6.59 10.39
CA ALA A 153 4.74 -5.60 11.45
C ALA A 153 6.04 -5.47 12.26
N PRO A 154 6.30 -4.30 12.87
CA PRO A 154 7.36 -4.19 13.87
C PRO A 154 6.97 -5.02 15.11
N VAL A 155 7.95 -5.74 15.64
CA VAL A 155 7.82 -6.55 16.86
C VAL A 155 9.01 -6.26 17.76
N THR A 156 8.75 -5.94 19.02
CA THR A 156 9.80 -5.89 20.04
C THR A 156 9.69 -7.14 20.89
N VAL A 157 10.73 -7.97 20.86
CA VAL A 157 10.77 -9.19 21.67
C VAL A 157 11.48 -8.91 22.99
N VAL A 158 10.82 -9.27 24.09
CA VAL A 158 11.42 -9.28 25.43
C VAL A 158 11.35 -10.70 25.97
N LEU A 159 12.49 -11.21 26.44
CA LEU A 159 12.58 -12.50 27.12
C LEU A 159 12.76 -12.27 28.61
N GLU A 160 11.88 -12.87 29.40
CA GLU A 160 11.93 -12.83 30.86
C GLU A 160 12.04 -14.24 31.43
N VAL A 161 13.00 -14.47 32.33
CA VAL A 161 13.07 -15.71 33.11
C VAL A 161 12.20 -15.55 34.34
N GLN A 162 11.28 -16.48 34.53
CA GLN A 162 10.41 -16.53 35.71
C GLN A 162 10.43 -17.93 36.34
N SER A 163 10.24 -17.98 37.65
CA SER A 163 9.97 -19.24 38.35
C SER A 163 8.49 -19.31 38.68
N LYS A 164 7.80 -20.34 38.18
CA LYS A 164 6.38 -20.54 38.43
C LYS A 164 6.13 -21.97 38.90
N GLY A 165 5.74 -22.12 40.17
CA GLY A 165 5.47 -23.43 40.77
C GLY A 165 6.69 -24.36 40.81
N GLY A 166 7.91 -23.81 40.96
CA GLY A 166 9.15 -24.58 40.99
C GLY A 166 9.75 -24.91 39.62
N ALA A 167 8.99 -24.76 38.52
CA ALA A 167 9.51 -24.85 37.16
C ALA A 167 10.09 -23.51 36.69
N ARG A 168 11.24 -23.54 36.03
CA ARG A 168 11.81 -22.36 35.36
C ARG A 168 11.14 -22.20 33.99
N GLU A 169 10.56 -21.03 33.75
CA GLU A 169 9.92 -20.68 32.48
C GLU A 169 10.63 -19.50 31.82
N ILE A 170 10.69 -19.51 30.50
CA ILE A 170 11.08 -18.35 29.69
C ILE A 170 9.81 -17.79 29.08
N LEU A 171 9.45 -16.59 29.51
CA LEU A 171 8.30 -15.86 28.99
C LEU A 171 8.75 -15.01 27.79
N VAL A 172 8.24 -15.37 26.61
CA VAL A 172 8.44 -14.62 25.36
C VAL A 172 7.32 -13.61 25.20
N LYS A 173 7.66 -12.33 25.28
CA LYS A 173 6.73 -11.21 25.06
C LYS A 173 6.96 -10.62 23.67
N LEU A 174 5.93 -10.65 22.83
CA LEU A 174 5.95 -10.06 21.49
C LEU A 174 5.22 -8.72 21.51
N TYR A 175 5.89 -7.65 21.90
CA TYR A 175 5.27 -6.33 21.98
C TYR A 175 4.99 -5.75 20.59
N ASN A 176 3.89 -4.99 20.50
CA ASN A 176 3.58 -4.12 19.38
C ASN A 176 4.06 -2.69 19.70
N PRO A 177 5.21 -2.25 19.16
CA PRO A 177 5.76 -0.93 19.46
C PRO A 177 4.97 0.23 18.82
N LEU A 178 3.91 -0.05 18.06
CA LEU A 178 3.00 0.96 17.50
C LEU A 178 1.85 1.35 18.43
N THR A 179 1.67 0.63 19.55
CA THR A 179 0.61 0.87 20.54
C THR A 179 1.11 0.80 21.97
N ALA A 180 2.17 0.01 22.24
CA ALA A 180 2.73 -0.11 23.57
C ALA A 180 3.43 1.19 24.00
N ASN A 181 3.03 1.73 25.15
CA ASN A 181 3.57 2.97 25.74
C ASN A 181 4.71 2.74 26.77
N CYS A 182 5.28 1.54 26.81
CA CYS A 182 6.48 1.28 27.62
C CYS A 182 7.74 1.57 26.78
N GLY A 183 8.82 2.04 27.42
CA GLY A 183 10.09 2.44 26.78
C GLY A 183 10.82 1.28 26.08
N LEU A 184 10.22 0.75 25.01
CA LEU A 184 10.68 -0.37 24.22
C LEU A 184 11.66 0.10 23.15
N ALA A 185 12.62 -0.76 22.84
CA ALA A 185 13.37 -0.62 21.61
C ALA A 185 12.43 -0.84 20.43
N ALA A 186 12.56 -0.06 19.37
CA ALA A 186 11.78 -0.26 18.15
C ALA A 186 12.55 0.15 16.90
N ASP A 187 12.26 -0.53 15.80
CA ASP A 187 12.66 -0.12 14.47
C ASP A 187 11.40 -0.01 13.61
N PHE A 188 11.05 1.23 13.26
CA PHE A 188 9.85 1.53 12.46
C PHE A 188 10.13 1.52 10.96
N SER A 189 11.41 1.57 10.56
CA SER A 189 11.83 1.55 9.15
C SER A 189 11.95 0.14 8.59
N ALA A 190 12.45 -0.81 9.38
CA ALA A 190 12.62 -2.20 8.98
C ALA A 190 11.35 -2.84 8.40
N PRO A 191 10.16 -2.75 9.04
CA PRO A 191 8.94 -3.31 8.45
C PRO A 191 8.50 -2.58 7.18
N VAL A 192 8.81 -1.29 7.01
CA VAL A 192 8.47 -0.54 5.78
C VAL A 192 9.28 -1.06 4.60
N ASP A 193 10.60 -1.21 4.77
CA ASP A 193 11.47 -1.80 3.75
C ASP A 193 10.97 -3.21 3.39
N VAL A 194 10.85 -4.12 4.38
CA VAL A 194 10.45 -5.50 4.09
C VAL A 194 9.10 -5.57 3.39
N ALA A 195 8.14 -4.70 3.74
CA ALA A 195 6.84 -4.70 3.07
C ALA A 195 6.90 -4.21 1.62
N LEU A 196 7.73 -3.20 1.33
CA LEU A 196 7.77 -2.52 0.03
C LEU A 196 8.81 -3.10 -0.93
N THR A 197 9.83 -3.79 -0.42
CA THR A 197 10.76 -4.59 -1.23
C THR A 197 10.02 -5.72 -1.96
N HIS A 198 8.94 -6.26 -1.38
CA HIS A 198 8.07 -7.24 -2.01
C HIS A 198 6.89 -6.63 -2.80
N ALA A 199 6.79 -5.30 -2.86
CA ALA A 199 5.81 -4.62 -3.70
C ALA A 199 6.20 -4.72 -5.19
N MET A 200 5.27 -4.33 -6.07
CA MET A 200 5.52 -4.32 -7.51
C MET A 200 6.73 -3.44 -7.85
N THR A 201 7.74 -4.02 -8.50
CA THR A 201 8.93 -3.29 -8.96
C THR A 201 8.59 -2.28 -10.06
N TYR A 202 9.40 -1.24 -10.24
CA TYR A 202 9.22 -0.28 -11.33
C TYR A 202 9.22 -0.94 -12.72
N ARG A 203 10.05 -1.98 -12.95
CA ARG A 203 10.01 -2.75 -14.20
C ARG A 203 8.67 -3.45 -14.42
N GLN A 204 8.07 -4.02 -13.38
CA GLN A 204 6.73 -4.60 -13.46
C GLN A 204 5.65 -3.53 -13.67
N ALA A 205 5.79 -2.37 -13.02
CA ALA A 205 4.89 -1.24 -13.20
C ALA A 205 4.90 -0.71 -14.63
N THR A 206 6.08 -0.58 -15.26
CA THR A 206 6.18 -0.22 -16.68
C THR A 206 5.54 -1.26 -17.59
N LYS A 207 5.68 -2.56 -17.29
CA LYS A 207 4.96 -3.62 -18.04
C LYS A 207 3.45 -3.50 -17.89
N ALA A 208 2.96 -3.22 -16.68
CA ALA A 208 1.54 -3.01 -16.39
C ALA A 208 0.99 -1.72 -17.03
N TYR A 209 1.80 -0.68 -17.13
CA TYR A 209 1.50 0.54 -17.89
C TYR A 209 1.34 0.24 -19.38
N LEU A 210 2.28 -0.50 -19.98
CA LEU A 210 2.27 -0.82 -21.42
C LEU A 210 1.24 -1.89 -21.82
N ASN A 211 0.89 -2.82 -20.92
CA ASN A 211 -0.01 -3.96 -21.19
C ASN A 211 -1.07 -4.11 -20.08
N PRO A 212 -1.92 -3.10 -19.83
CA PRO A 212 -2.80 -3.08 -18.65
C PRO A 212 -3.79 -4.25 -18.56
N SER A 213 -4.21 -4.83 -19.70
CA SER A 213 -5.07 -6.02 -19.75
C SER A 213 -4.48 -7.23 -19.03
N GLU A 214 -3.16 -7.46 -19.16
CA GLU A 214 -2.46 -8.59 -18.53
C GLU A 214 -2.37 -8.43 -17.00
N PHE A 215 -2.50 -7.19 -16.51
CA PHE A 215 -2.33 -6.83 -15.11
C PHE A 215 -3.65 -6.40 -14.45
N ALA A 216 -4.79 -6.52 -15.14
CA ALA A 216 -6.10 -6.07 -14.66
C ALA A 216 -6.52 -6.74 -13.32
N GLY A 217 -6.11 -8.00 -13.09
CA GLY A 217 -6.34 -8.72 -11.84
C GLY A 217 -5.50 -8.25 -10.65
N LEU A 218 -4.59 -7.28 -10.83
CA LEU A 218 -3.73 -6.75 -9.77
C LEU A 218 -4.27 -5.49 -9.11
N SER A 219 -5.32 -4.88 -9.68
CA SER A 219 -5.96 -3.70 -9.11
C SER A 219 -6.54 -4.01 -7.74
N GLY A 220 -6.25 -3.16 -6.76
CA GLY A 220 -6.80 -3.30 -5.42
C GLY A 220 -6.04 -2.51 -4.37
N LEU A 221 -6.71 -2.35 -3.23
CA LEU A 221 -6.13 -1.83 -2.01
C LEU A 221 -5.15 -2.86 -1.40
N GLN A 222 -4.02 -2.38 -0.91
CA GLN A 222 -2.96 -3.15 -0.28
C GLN A 222 -2.63 -2.56 1.09
N MET A 223 -2.68 -3.40 2.13
CA MET A 223 -2.29 -3.09 3.49
C MET A 223 -0.96 -3.80 3.79
N PRO A 224 0.16 -3.06 3.86
CA PRO A 224 1.49 -3.61 4.19
C PRO A 224 1.55 -4.23 5.59
N MET A 225 0.78 -3.65 6.51
CA MET A 225 0.64 -4.05 7.91
C MET A 225 -0.80 -4.55 8.17
N PRO A 226 -1.02 -5.42 9.18
CA PRO A 226 -2.35 -5.91 9.50
C PRO A 226 -3.25 -4.75 9.94
N TYR A 227 -4.52 -4.78 9.53
CA TYR A 227 -5.50 -3.74 9.87
C TYR A 227 -5.58 -3.50 11.39
N GLN A 228 -5.53 -2.23 11.80
CA GLN A 228 -5.65 -1.81 13.19
C GLN A 228 -6.92 -0.97 13.38
N ALA A 229 -7.92 -1.54 14.07
CA ALA A 229 -9.11 -0.80 14.44
C ALA A 229 -8.75 0.42 15.30
N GLY A 230 -9.44 1.54 15.12
CA GLY A 230 -9.15 2.79 15.84
C GLY A 230 -8.08 3.68 15.19
N LYS A 231 -7.33 3.19 14.18
CA LYS A 231 -6.44 4.03 13.37
C LYS A 231 -7.15 4.54 12.12
N ILE A 232 -6.91 5.81 11.78
CA ILE A 232 -7.47 6.47 10.62
C ILE A 232 -6.72 5.98 9.37
N PRO A 233 -7.42 5.45 8.35
CA PRO A 233 -6.75 5.05 7.12
C PRO A 233 -6.23 6.26 6.33
N ILE A 234 -4.96 6.21 5.90
CA ILE A 234 -4.38 7.07 4.87
C ILE A 234 -4.19 6.23 3.62
N VAL A 235 -4.94 6.51 2.57
CA VAL A 235 -4.85 5.78 1.30
C VAL A 235 -3.95 6.54 0.34
N LEU A 236 -2.84 5.92 -0.05
CA LEU A 236 -1.85 6.50 -0.95
C LEU A 236 -2.06 5.97 -2.38
N VAL A 237 -2.25 6.89 -3.33
CA VAL A 237 -2.60 6.58 -4.72
C VAL A 237 -1.50 7.11 -5.65
N HIS A 238 -0.74 6.20 -6.26
CA HIS A 238 0.38 6.55 -7.14
C HIS A 238 -0.06 7.03 -8.53
N GLY A 239 0.85 7.71 -9.23
CA GLY A 239 0.65 8.24 -10.58
C GLY A 239 0.97 7.28 -11.73
N LEU A 240 1.04 7.84 -12.94
CA LEU A 240 1.32 7.15 -14.21
C LEU A 240 2.72 6.52 -14.22
N ASN A 241 2.86 5.31 -14.79
CA ASN A 241 4.13 4.58 -14.88
C ASN A 241 4.88 4.46 -13.53
N SER A 242 4.13 4.46 -12.43
CA SER A 242 4.64 4.37 -11.05
C SER A 242 4.09 3.11 -10.36
N ALA A 243 4.55 2.88 -9.13
CA ALA A 243 4.18 1.75 -8.30
C ALA A 243 3.90 2.23 -6.86
N PRO A 244 3.17 1.44 -6.04
CA PRO A 244 2.97 1.75 -4.63
C PRO A 244 4.23 2.08 -3.82
N ARG A 245 5.39 1.50 -4.20
CA ARG A 245 6.69 1.73 -3.55
C ARG A 245 7.15 3.18 -3.61
N THR A 246 6.62 4.01 -4.52
CA THR A 246 6.95 5.46 -4.59
C THR A 246 6.63 6.22 -3.29
N TRP A 247 5.82 5.65 -2.41
CA TRP A 247 5.45 6.20 -1.13
C TRP A 247 6.34 5.75 0.04
N GLU A 248 7.41 4.98 -0.21
CA GLU A 248 8.22 4.36 0.86
C GLU A 248 8.78 5.38 1.86
N ASN A 249 9.35 6.47 1.38
CA ASN A 249 9.87 7.51 2.28
C ASN A 249 8.76 8.32 2.94
N VAL A 250 7.62 8.51 2.28
CA VAL A 250 6.46 9.19 2.91
C VAL A 250 5.95 8.36 4.09
N ILE A 251 5.75 7.06 3.91
CA ILE A 251 5.33 6.14 4.97
C ILE A 251 6.38 6.08 6.08
N ASN A 252 7.65 5.99 5.71
CA ASN A 252 8.74 5.85 6.66
C ASN A 252 8.96 7.13 7.49
N GLU A 253 9.06 8.28 6.84
CA GLU A 253 9.36 9.54 7.53
C GLU A 253 8.16 10.06 8.33
N LEU A 254 6.91 9.89 7.87
CA LEU A 254 5.74 10.22 8.68
C LEU A 254 5.60 9.32 9.92
N GLN A 255 6.12 8.09 9.87
CA GLN A 255 6.20 7.24 11.06
C GLN A 255 7.25 7.72 12.08
N ALA A 256 8.10 8.70 11.78
CA ALA A 256 8.94 9.30 12.82
C ALA A 256 8.07 10.00 13.88
N ASP A 257 6.91 10.53 13.49
CA ASP A 257 5.99 11.20 14.37
C ASP A 257 5.16 10.19 15.20
N PRO A 258 5.27 10.18 16.55
CA PRO A 258 4.51 9.26 17.39
C PRO A 258 2.99 9.49 17.31
N VAL A 259 2.53 10.74 17.10
CA VAL A 259 1.10 11.04 16.93
C VAL A 259 0.59 10.41 15.65
N ILE A 260 1.36 10.50 14.56
CA ILE A 260 0.98 9.88 13.29
C ILE A 260 0.96 8.35 13.42
N ARG A 261 2.01 7.75 14.02
CA ARG A 261 2.07 6.30 14.25
C ARG A 261 0.90 5.77 15.08
N GLU A 262 0.50 6.49 16.11
CA GLU A 262 -0.59 6.09 17.00
C GLU A 262 -1.95 6.21 16.30
N ARG A 263 -2.16 7.27 15.51
CA ARG A 263 -3.50 7.65 15.02
C ARG A 263 -3.80 7.23 13.61
N TYR A 264 -2.81 6.94 12.77
CA TYR A 264 -2.99 6.64 11.36
C TYR A 264 -2.46 5.26 10.95
N GLN A 265 -3.02 4.72 9.87
CA GLN A 265 -2.53 3.53 9.20
C GLN A 265 -2.43 3.77 7.68
N PHE A 266 -1.25 3.50 7.12
CA PHE A 266 -1.00 3.67 5.68
C PHE A 266 -1.48 2.47 4.87
N TRP A 267 -2.30 2.75 3.86
CA TRP A 267 -2.74 1.81 2.84
C TRP A 267 -2.29 2.30 1.47
N LEU A 268 -2.09 1.36 0.55
CA LEU A 268 -1.62 1.63 -0.81
C LEU A 268 -2.70 1.21 -1.79
N PHE A 269 -2.94 2.00 -2.83
CA PHE A 269 -3.74 1.54 -3.97
C PHE A 269 -2.84 1.20 -5.14
N ARG A 270 -3.00 -0.01 -5.68
CA ARG A 270 -2.30 -0.49 -6.86
C ARG A 270 -3.28 -0.62 -8.02
N TYR A 271 -2.87 -0.16 -9.20
CA TYR A 271 -3.64 -0.31 -10.44
C TYR A 271 -2.72 -0.24 -11.67
N PRO A 272 -3.07 -0.89 -12.79
CA PRO A 272 -2.35 -0.73 -14.05
C PRO A 272 -2.57 0.68 -14.60
N THR A 273 -1.55 1.51 -14.58
CA THR A 273 -1.66 2.95 -14.85
C THR A 273 -1.94 3.28 -16.32
N GLY A 274 -1.85 2.32 -17.24
CA GLY A 274 -2.31 2.50 -18.62
C GLY A 274 -3.84 2.50 -18.76
N GLN A 275 -4.57 2.08 -17.72
CA GLN A 275 -6.04 2.05 -17.72
C GLN A 275 -6.65 3.46 -17.74
N PRO A 276 -7.88 3.62 -18.26
CA PRO A 276 -8.62 4.87 -18.17
C PRO A 276 -8.79 5.32 -16.71
N VAL A 277 -8.65 6.62 -16.45
CA VAL A 277 -8.74 7.22 -15.11
C VAL A 277 -10.05 6.87 -14.40
N ALA A 278 -11.17 6.93 -15.11
CA ALA A 278 -12.49 6.63 -14.56
C ALA A 278 -12.62 5.15 -14.13
N LEU A 279 -12.03 4.24 -14.91
CA LEU A 279 -12.02 2.81 -14.58
C LEU A 279 -11.21 2.54 -13.31
N SER A 280 -10.01 3.11 -13.21
CA SER A 280 -9.17 2.93 -12.03
C SER A 280 -9.77 3.61 -10.79
N ALA A 281 -10.48 4.73 -10.95
CA ALA A 281 -11.23 5.37 -9.87
C ALA A 281 -12.41 4.50 -9.37
N MET A 282 -13.14 3.86 -10.28
CA MET A 282 -14.16 2.87 -9.92
C MET A 282 -13.55 1.70 -9.11
N GLN A 283 -12.42 1.15 -9.55
CA GLN A 283 -11.72 0.07 -8.83
C GLN A 283 -11.24 0.51 -7.44
N LEU A 284 -10.75 1.75 -7.30
CA LEU A 284 -10.41 2.32 -6.01
C LEU A 284 -11.67 2.40 -5.12
N ARG A 285 -12.77 2.95 -5.64
CA ARG A 285 -14.05 3.07 -4.91
C ARG A 285 -14.54 1.71 -4.40
N GLU A 286 -14.52 0.71 -5.26
CA GLU A 286 -14.95 -0.64 -4.89
C GLU A 286 -14.01 -1.31 -3.90
N SER A 287 -12.70 -1.09 -4.01
CA SER A 287 -11.74 -1.59 -3.03
C SER A 287 -11.95 -0.96 -1.65
N LEU A 288 -12.23 0.34 -1.58
CA LEU A 288 -12.56 1.04 -0.32
C LEU A 288 -13.86 0.51 0.29
N ASN A 289 -14.91 0.34 -0.53
CA ASN A 289 -16.19 -0.22 -0.08
C ASN A 289 -16.07 -1.68 0.37
N ALA A 290 -15.25 -2.48 -0.31
CA ALA A 290 -14.95 -3.85 0.11
C ALA A 290 -14.21 -3.88 1.46
N ALA A 291 -13.23 -2.99 1.65
CA ALA A 291 -12.51 -2.87 2.92
C ALA A 291 -13.45 -2.45 4.05
N ARG A 292 -14.35 -1.51 3.78
CA ARG A 292 -15.39 -1.09 4.73
C ARG A 292 -16.31 -2.25 5.11
N LYS A 293 -16.83 -2.97 4.11
CA LYS A 293 -17.69 -4.14 4.33
C LYS A 293 -17.00 -5.23 5.16
N PHE A 294 -15.70 -5.43 4.96
CA PHE A 294 -14.96 -6.48 5.66
C PHE A 294 -14.58 -6.07 7.09
N TYR A 295 -14.05 -4.87 7.30
CA TYR A 295 -13.49 -4.45 8.59
C TYR A 295 -14.42 -3.64 9.47
N ASP A 296 -15.43 -2.97 8.90
CA ASP A 296 -16.38 -2.15 9.65
C ASP A 296 -17.79 -2.19 9.03
N PRO A 297 -18.40 -3.38 8.88
CA PRO A 297 -19.70 -3.53 8.21
C PRO A 297 -20.83 -2.71 8.85
N ASN A 298 -20.71 -2.39 10.14
CA ASN A 298 -21.74 -1.69 10.91
C ASN A 298 -21.41 -0.21 11.18
N GLY A 299 -20.30 0.31 10.65
CA GLY A 299 -19.91 1.72 10.84
C GLY A 299 -19.64 2.15 12.27
N LYS A 300 -19.08 1.24 13.06
CA LYS A 300 -18.73 1.50 14.46
C LYS A 300 -17.31 2.03 14.61
N ASN A 301 -16.41 1.78 13.67
CA ASN A 301 -15.05 2.32 13.72
C ASN A 301 -15.03 3.79 13.28
N LYS A 302 -15.08 4.71 14.26
CA LYS A 302 -15.00 6.16 14.02
C LYS A 302 -13.71 6.58 13.29
N ALA A 303 -12.61 5.85 13.43
CA ALA A 303 -11.39 6.17 12.71
C ALA A 303 -11.51 5.86 11.21
N PHE A 304 -12.24 4.81 10.85
CA PHE A 304 -12.53 4.48 9.44
C PHE A 304 -13.36 5.59 8.77
N GLU A 305 -14.30 6.20 9.51
CA GLU A 305 -15.14 7.33 9.05
C GLU A 305 -14.39 8.64 8.82
N ASN A 306 -13.09 8.69 9.13
CA ASN A 306 -12.25 9.87 9.00
C ASN A 306 -11.10 9.64 8.01
N MET A 307 -11.29 8.81 6.99
CA MET A 307 -10.24 8.46 6.03
C MET A 307 -9.67 9.68 5.31
N VAL A 308 -8.35 9.66 5.09
CA VAL A 308 -7.62 10.62 4.25
C VAL A 308 -7.11 9.92 3.00
N ILE A 309 -7.22 10.55 1.83
CA ILE A 309 -6.62 10.02 0.59
C ILE A 309 -5.57 11.01 0.08
N ILE A 310 -4.38 10.50 -0.24
CA ILE A 310 -3.28 11.26 -0.84
C ILE A 310 -3.02 10.72 -2.24
N GLY A 311 -3.15 11.57 -3.25
CA GLY A 311 -2.95 11.20 -4.64
C GLY A 311 -1.79 11.96 -5.27
N HIS A 312 -0.85 11.23 -5.88
CA HIS A 312 0.23 11.81 -6.67
C HIS A 312 -0.10 11.77 -8.16
N SER A 313 0.16 12.86 -8.87
CA SER A 313 0.01 12.95 -10.33
C SER A 313 -1.37 12.45 -10.78
N MET A 314 -1.44 11.52 -11.74
CA MET A 314 -2.69 10.89 -12.18
C MET A 314 -3.48 10.21 -11.03
N GLY A 315 -2.81 9.72 -9.99
CA GLY A 315 -3.45 9.18 -8.78
C GLY A 315 -4.26 10.22 -8.01
N GLY A 316 -3.92 11.50 -8.15
CA GLY A 316 -4.75 12.61 -7.66
C GLY A 316 -6.06 12.77 -8.41
N MET A 317 -6.12 12.39 -9.70
CA MET A 317 -7.38 12.39 -10.45
C MET A 317 -8.33 11.30 -9.95
N LEU A 318 -7.80 10.10 -9.69
CA LEU A 318 -8.55 9.02 -9.05
C LEU A 318 -9.06 9.49 -7.68
N THR A 319 -8.19 10.11 -6.89
CA THR A 319 -8.51 10.65 -5.56
C THR A 319 -9.66 11.66 -5.60
N ARG A 320 -9.64 12.60 -6.55
CA ARG A 320 -10.72 13.60 -6.70
C ARG A 320 -12.06 12.93 -7.00
N LEU A 321 -12.08 11.90 -7.83
CA LEU A 321 -13.31 11.16 -8.17
C LEU A 321 -13.94 10.44 -6.97
N GLN A 322 -13.19 10.22 -5.88
CA GLN A 322 -13.71 9.64 -4.65
C GLN A 322 -14.47 10.66 -3.79
N VAL A 323 -14.38 11.95 -4.09
CA VAL A 323 -14.94 13.05 -3.28
C VAL A 323 -15.72 14.06 -4.12
N THR A 324 -16.10 13.65 -5.34
CA THR A 324 -16.96 14.40 -6.26
C THR A 324 -18.23 13.61 -6.52
N GLU A 325 -19.30 14.33 -6.87
CA GLU A 325 -20.55 13.76 -7.36
C GLU A 325 -20.55 13.78 -8.89
N SER A 326 -20.94 12.69 -9.53
CA SER A 326 -21.07 12.62 -10.98
C SER A 326 -22.37 13.24 -11.47
N GLY A 327 -23.46 13.09 -10.68
CA GLY A 327 -24.82 13.20 -11.20
C GLY A 327 -24.97 12.38 -12.49
N ASN A 328 -25.68 12.92 -13.48
CA ASN A 328 -25.80 12.32 -14.81
C ASN A 328 -24.75 12.83 -15.80
N ALA A 329 -23.89 13.78 -15.41
CA ALA A 329 -23.12 14.56 -16.39
C ALA A 329 -22.16 13.71 -17.23
N PHE A 330 -21.51 12.70 -16.62
CA PHE A 330 -20.60 11.80 -17.33
C PHE A 330 -21.35 10.79 -18.19
N TRP A 331 -22.53 10.36 -17.75
CA TRP A 331 -23.42 9.52 -18.53
C TRP A 331 -23.90 10.27 -19.79
N ASP A 332 -24.38 11.50 -19.63
CA ASP A 332 -24.88 12.35 -20.71
C ASP A 332 -23.78 12.68 -21.74
N LEU A 333 -22.53 12.86 -21.29
CA LEU A 333 -21.37 13.06 -22.17
C LEU A 333 -21.17 11.88 -23.13
N ILE A 334 -21.33 10.64 -22.64
CA ILE A 334 -21.18 9.43 -23.47
C ILE A 334 -22.38 9.29 -24.42
N MET A 335 -23.60 9.56 -23.94
CA MET A 335 -24.81 9.54 -24.77
C MET A 335 -24.75 10.54 -25.92
N THR A 336 -24.30 11.77 -25.66
CA THR A 336 -24.16 12.84 -26.66
C THR A 336 -23.17 12.47 -27.78
N ARG A 337 -22.28 11.51 -27.54
CA ARG A 337 -21.34 10.99 -28.54
C ARG A 337 -21.90 9.84 -29.38
N GLY A 338 -23.18 9.53 -29.24
CA GLY A 338 -23.88 8.55 -30.08
C GLY A 338 -23.80 7.11 -29.59
N VAL A 339 -23.40 6.88 -28.33
CA VAL A 339 -23.45 5.54 -27.73
C VAL A 339 -24.90 5.24 -27.34
N ASP A 340 -25.48 4.17 -27.88
CA ASP A 340 -26.80 3.66 -27.46
C ASP A 340 -26.62 2.59 -26.36
N PRO A 341 -27.00 2.84 -25.09
CA PRO A 341 -26.86 1.87 -24.01
C PRO A 341 -27.70 0.62 -24.22
N ASN A 342 -28.73 0.66 -25.07
CA ASN A 342 -29.55 -0.51 -25.39
C ASN A 342 -28.84 -1.46 -26.36
N SER A 343 -27.80 -1.01 -27.05
CA SER A 343 -26.96 -1.86 -27.88
C SER A 343 -25.89 -2.61 -27.08
N LEU A 344 -25.76 -2.34 -25.78
CA LEU A 344 -24.79 -2.98 -24.90
C LEU A 344 -25.40 -4.20 -24.19
N SER A 345 -24.54 -5.18 -23.88
CA SER A 345 -24.93 -6.27 -22.97
C SER A 345 -25.26 -5.72 -21.57
N GLU A 346 -26.05 -6.46 -20.79
CA GLU A 346 -26.37 -6.07 -19.42
C GLU A 346 -25.11 -5.88 -18.56
N ALA A 347 -24.13 -6.77 -18.71
CA ALA A 347 -22.86 -6.69 -18.00
C ALA A 347 -22.05 -5.44 -18.39
N ASP A 348 -22.00 -5.09 -19.68
CA ASP A 348 -21.28 -3.89 -20.13
C ASP A 348 -21.98 -2.61 -19.68
N ARG A 349 -23.31 -2.59 -19.72
CA ARG A 349 -24.11 -1.47 -19.21
C ARG A 349 -23.90 -1.28 -17.71
N GLU A 350 -23.80 -2.37 -16.94
CA GLU A 350 -23.49 -2.31 -15.50
C GLU A 350 -22.10 -1.72 -15.24
N VAL A 351 -21.08 -2.18 -15.98
CA VAL A 351 -19.72 -1.63 -15.88
C VAL A 351 -19.72 -0.13 -16.22
N LEU A 352 -20.36 0.25 -17.33
CA LEU A 352 -20.43 1.65 -17.76
C LEU A 352 -21.14 2.52 -16.71
N HIS A 353 -22.24 2.02 -16.15
CA HIS A 353 -22.96 2.69 -15.06
C HIS A 353 -22.06 2.87 -13.84
N ARG A 354 -21.34 1.84 -13.40
CA ARG A 354 -20.43 1.91 -12.23
C ARG A 354 -19.25 2.84 -12.45
N VAL A 355 -18.75 2.97 -13.68
CA VAL A 355 -17.66 3.87 -14.04
C VAL A 355 -18.12 5.33 -14.07
N LEU A 356 -19.28 5.61 -14.66
CA LEU A 356 -19.75 6.97 -14.92
C LEU A 356 -20.62 7.56 -13.80
N ASN A 357 -21.33 6.73 -13.04
CA ASN A 357 -22.19 7.15 -11.94
C ASN A 357 -21.50 6.87 -10.61
N PHE A 358 -21.09 7.94 -9.93
CA PHE A 358 -20.33 7.86 -8.69
C PHE A 358 -20.63 9.00 -7.73
N HIS A 359 -20.64 8.64 -6.46
CA HIS A 359 -20.86 9.54 -5.34
C HIS A 359 -19.60 9.68 -4.49
N PRO A 360 -19.43 10.81 -3.78
CA PRO A 360 -18.41 10.96 -2.76
C PRO A 360 -18.45 9.82 -1.74
N GLN A 361 -17.29 9.29 -1.39
CA GLN A 361 -17.17 8.27 -0.36
C GLN A 361 -17.45 8.89 1.00
N PRO A 362 -18.51 8.46 1.73
CA PRO A 362 -18.96 9.16 2.93
C PRO A 362 -17.93 9.11 4.08
N PHE A 363 -17.07 8.09 4.09
CA PHE A 363 -16.02 7.90 5.09
C PHE A 363 -14.71 8.61 4.74
N VAL A 364 -14.58 9.24 3.57
CA VAL A 364 -13.42 10.06 3.19
C VAL A 364 -13.67 11.51 3.59
N LYS A 365 -12.80 12.09 4.42
CA LYS A 365 -13.03 13.41 5.05
C LYS A 365 -12.00 14.46 4.68
N ARG A 366 -10.88 14.09 4.06
CA ARG A 366 -9.87 15.02 3.56
C ARG A 366 -9.08 14.39 2.41
N VAL A 367 -8.67 15.22 1.45
CA VAL A 367 -7.79 14.78 0.36
C VAL A 367 -6.56 15.68 0.23
N ILE A 368 -5.43 15.10 -0.16
CA ILE A 368 -4.19 15.82 -0.43
C ILE A 368 -3.77 15.47 -1.86
N PHE A 369 -3.67 16.48 -2.71
CA PHE A 369 -3.23 16.34 -4.09
C PHE A 369 -1.77 16.74 -4.19
N CYS A 370 -0.94 15.86 -4.75
CA CYS A 370 0.46 16.15 -5.00
C CYS A 370 0.73 16.12 -6.50
N ALA A 371 1.23 17.23 -7.06
CA ALA A 371 1.57 17.34 -8.49
C ALA A 371 0.43 16.86 -9.43
N THR A 372 -0.83 17.07 -9.05
CA THR A 372 -1.98 16.47 -9.75
C THR A 372 -2.41 17.32 -10.95
N PRO A 373 -2.55 16.75 -12.16
CA PRO A 373 -3.00 17.50 -13.34
C PRO A 373 -4.54 17.64 -13.36
N HIS A 374 -5.13 18.47 -12.49
CA HIS A 374 -6.59 18.61 -12.41
C HIS A 374 -7.24 19.11 -13.71
N ARG A 375 -6.46 19.76 -14.58
CA ARG A 375 -6.92 20.25 -15.88
C ARG A 375 -6.06 19.70 -17.04
N GLY A 376 -5.39 18.56 -16.81
CA GLY A 376 -4.49 17.91 -17.77
C GLY A 376 -3.07 18.48 -17.80
N SER A 377 -2.21 17.96 -18.67
CA SER A 377 -0.84 18.41 -18.86
C SER A 377 -0.52 18.60 -20.35
N THR A 378 0.26 19.64 -20.66
CA THR A 378 0.75 19.91 -22.03
C THR A 378 1.77 18.89 -22.50
N LEU A 379 2.46 18.18 -21.60
CA LEU A 379 3.35 17.08 -21.96
C LEU A 379 2.61 15.89 -22.56
N ALA A 380 1.36 15.64 -22.13
CA ALA A 380 0.46 14.68 -22.79
C ALA A 380 0.03 15.13 -24.20
N SER A 381 0.21 16.41 -24.53
CA SER A 381 -0.16 17.00 -25.84
C SER A 381 1.03 17.22 -26.79
N GLY A 382 2.28 17.10 -26.29
CA GLY A 382 3.51 17.25 -27.08
C GLY A 382 3.96 15.95 -27.76
N GLY A 383 4.80 16.05 -28.80
CA GLY A 383 5.18 14.92 -29.66
C GLY A 383 5.78 13.70 -28.93
N VAL A 384 6.47 13.91 -27.80
CA VAL A 384 7.04 12.82 -26.97
C VAL A 384 5.97 12.11 -26.13
N GLY A 385 4.97 12.83 -25.59
CA GLY A 385 3.86 12.24 -24.83
C GLY A 385 2.88 11.46 -25.71
N GLN A 386 2.62 11.94 -26.93
CA GLN A 386 1.86 11.19 -27.93
C GLN A 386 2.59 9.90 -28.34
N LEU A 387 3.93 9.93 -28.41
CA LEU A 387 4.74 8.73 -28.70
C LEU A 387 4.65 7.71 -27.55
N ALA A 388 4.70 8.17 -26.29
CA ALA A 388 4.53 7.32 -25.10
C ALA A 388 3.11 6.72 -24.99
N ALA A 389 2.07 7.46 -25.39
CA ALA A 389 0.69 6.97 -25.45
C ALA A 389 0.51 5.87 -26.52
N LYS A 390 1.14 6.02 -27.69
CA LYS A 390 1.13 5.01 -28.78
C LYS A 390 1.80 3.67 -28.41
N LEU A 391 2.66 3.67 -27.39
CA LEU A 391 3.32 2.45 -26.89
C LEU A 391 2.45 1.65 -25.92
N VAL A 392 1.38 2.25 -25.38
CA VAL A 392 0.40 1.55 -24.55
C VAL A 392 -0.47 0.71 -25.47
N LYS A 393 -0.42 -0.62 -25.32
CA LYS A 393 -1.34 -1.49 -26.06
C LYS A 393 -2.76 -1.25 -25.57
N SER A 394 -3.71 -1.23 -26.52
CA SER A 394 -5.15 -1.08 -26.27
C SER A 394 -5.55 -1.86 -25.00
N PRO A 395 -6.09 -1.18 -23.96
CA PRO A 395 -6.28 -1.74 -22.61
C PRO A 395 -7.34 -2.86 -22.49
N ILE A 396 -7.80 -3.42 -23.61
CA ILE A 396 -8.88 -4.40 -23.66
C ILE A 396 -8.44 -5.58 -24.51
N ALA A 397 -7.84 -6.55 -23.83
CA ALA A 397 -7.89 -7.95 -24.21
C ALA A 397 -8.28 -8.74 -22.95
N VAL A 398 -9.50 -8.55 -22.46
CA VAL A 398 -10.06 -9.37 -21.36
C VAL A 398 -10.95 -10.44 -21.97
N LEU A 399 -10.32 -11.38 -22.67
CA LEU A 399 -10.88 -12.69 -22.95
C LEU A 399 -9.75 -13.69 -22.70
N ASN A 400 -9.87 -14.42 -21.59
CA ASN A 400 -9.17 -15.68 -21.25
C ASN A 400 -8.01 -15.70 -20.22
N ALA A 401 -7.81 -14.68 -19.36
CA ALA A 401 -6.81 -14.75 -18.27
C ALA A 401 -7.41 -14.85 -16.85
N ALA A 402 -8.65 -15.32 -16.72
CA ALA A 402 -9.39 -15.35 -15.45
C ALA A 402 -9.42 -16.72 -14.76
N SER A 403 -8.39 -17.57 -14.88
CA SER A 403 -8.36 -18.82 -14.08
C SER A 403 -7.59 -18.70 -12.76
N ASP A 404 -6.47 -17.97 -12.69
CA ASP A 404 -5.59 -18.09 -11.50
C ASP A 404 -5.40 -16.78 -10.69
N MET A 405 -5.99 -15.66 -11.13
CA MET A 405 -5.96 -14.38 -10.41
C MET A 405 -7.34 -13.74 -10.34
N ALA A 406 -8.27 -14.40 -9.65
CA ALA A 406 -9.59 -13.84 -9.36
C ALA A 406 -9.47 -12.69 -8.34
N SER A 407 -9.28 -11.46 -8.83
CA SER A 407 -9.70 -10.25 -8.11
C SER A 407 -11.20 -10.05 -8.42
N PRO A 408 -12.09 -10.03 -7.42
CA PRO A 408 -13.53 -9.81 -7.62
C PRO A 408 -13.87 -8.39 -8.13
N ILE A 409 -12.86 -7.52 -8.27
CA ILE A 409 -12.99 -6.09 -8.60
C ILE A 409 -12.51 -5.80 -10.04
N ALA A 410 -11.98 -6.78 -10.76
CA ALA A 410 -11.58 -6.60 -12.16
C ALA A 410 -12.81 -6.75 -13.08
N PRO A 411 -13.33 -5.67 -13.70
CA PRO A 411 -14.46 -5.80 -14.61
C PRO A 411 -14.03 -6.50 -15.90
N ARG A 412 -14.95 -7.27 -16.48
CA ARG A 412 -14.79 -7.82 -17.84
C ARG A 412 -15.33 -6.79 -18.82
N ILE A 413 -14.46 -6.14 -19.58
CA ILE A 413 -14.85 -5.20 -20.64
C ILE A 413 -14.97 -6.00 -21.95
N SER A 414 -16.16 -6.06 -22.54
CA SER A 414 -16.39 -6.79 -23.78
C SER A 414 -15.83 -6.04 -25.01
N VAL A 415 -15.72 -6.78 -26.13
CA VAL A 415 -15.40 -6.19 -27.44
C VAL A 415 -16.55 -5.29 -27.93
N ASP A 416 -17.80 -5.58 -27.54
CA ASP A 416 -18.97 -4.80 -27.92
C ASP A 416 -18.98 -3.43 -27.24
N LEU A 417 -18.60 -3.36 -25.96
CA LEU A 417 -18.44 -2.08 -25.26
C LEU A 417 -17.34 -1.22 -25.89
N LYS A 418 -16.26 -1.83 -26.37
CA LYS A 418 -15.23 -1.12 -27.14
C LYS A 418 -15.78 -0.56 -28.45
N ASN A 419 -16.50 -1.37 -29.22
CA ASN A 419 -17.05 -0.93 -30.50
C ASN A 419 -18.06 0.21 -30.33
N ALA A 420 -18.86 0.17 -29.27
CA ALA A 420 -19.83 1.22 -28.95
C ALA A 420 -19.17 2.53 -28.49
N LEU A 421 -18.07 2.46 -27.71
CA LEU A 421 -17.35 3.64 -27.21
C LEU A 421 -16.30 4.20 -28.20
N GLY A 422 -15.97 3.45 -29.26
CA GLY A 422 -14.88 3.79 -30.19
C GLY A 422 -13.48 3.58 -29.57
N GLU A 423 -12.53 4.47 -29.88
CA GLU A 423 -11.23 4.47 -29.19
C GLU A 423 -11.42 4.83 -27.71
N ILE A 424 -11.33 3.83 -26.84
CA ILE A 424 -11.37 4.02 -25.39
C ILE A 424 -10.08 4.72 -24.94
N PRO A 425 -10.17 5.90 -24.30
CA PRO A 425 -8.99 6.66 -23.88
C PRO A 425 -8.10 5.83 -22.96
N THR A 426 -6.79 5.85 -23.21
CA THR A 426 -5.80 5.37 -22.25
C THR A 426 -5.70 6.31 -21.05
N GLY A 427 -5.03 5.87 -19.98
CA GLY A 427 -4.69 6.77 -18.85
C GLY A 427 -3.96 8.04 -19.31
N VAL A 428 -3.12 7.94 -20.35
CA VAL A 428 -2.40 9.08 -20.95
C VAL A 428 -3.33 10.03 -21.69
N ASP A 429 -4.30 9.50 -22.44
CA ASP A 429 -5.28 10.33 -23.15
C ASP A 429 -6.15 11.13 -22.17
N ASN A 430 -6.43 10.57 -20.98
CA ASN A 430 -7.12 11.25 -19.89
C ASN A 430 -6.27 12.32 -19.18
N LEU A 431 -5.00 12.52 -19.58
CA LEU A 431 -4.18 13.64 -19.12
C LEU A 431 -4.17 14.81 -20.10
N SER A 432 -4.81 14.70 -21.27
CA SER A 432 -4.89 15.83 -22.21
C SER A 432 -5.85 16.91 -21.70
N PRO A 433 -5.47 18.20 -21.70
CA PRO A 433 -6.36 19.32 -21.35
C PRO A 433 -7.58 19.45 -22.26
N ARG A 434 -7.54 18.83 -23.44
CA ARG A 434 -8.63 18.84 -24.42
C ARG A 434 -9.53 17.61 -24.32
N ASN A 435 -9.22 16.66 -23.43
CA ASN A 435 -10.04 15.47 -23.27
C ASN A 435 -11.40 15.84 -22.65
N PRO A 436 -12.53 15.47 -23.28
CA PRO A 436 -13.84 15.86 -22.74
C PRO A 436 -14.18 15.28 -21.37
N PHE A 437 -13.60 14.14 -21.01
CA PHE A 437 -13.65 13.66 -19.62
C PHE A 437 -13.00 14.66 -18.67
N VAL A 438 -11.80 15.18 -19.00
CA VAL A 438 -11.07 16.15 -18.16
C VAL A 438 -11.82 17.49 -18.08
N LEU A 439 -12.38 17.94 -19.20
CA LEU A 439 -13.15 19.18 -19.26
C LEU A 439 -14.41 19.13 -18.40
N LEU A 440 -15.06 17.96 -18.30
CA LEU A 440 -16.19 17.75 -17.40
C LEU A 440 -15.74 17.51 -15.95
N TYR A 441 -14.69 16.72 -15.75
CA TYR A 441 -14.11 16.43 -14.44
C TYR A 441 -13.72 17.69 -13.66
N GLN A 442 -13.16 18.69 -14.34
CA GLN A 442 -12.76 19.94 -13.68
C GLN A 442 -13.94 20.78 -13.18
N THR A 443 -15.15 20.61 -13.74
CA THR A 443 -16.34 21.37 -13.32
C THR A 443 -17.04 20.77 -12.10
N GLN A 444 -16.74 19.50 -11.76
CA GLN A 444 -17.35 18.85 -10.61
C GLN A 444 -16.72 19.32 -9.29
N PRO A 445 -17.53 19.77 -8.31
CA PRO A 445 -17.02 20.32 -7.06
C PRO A 445 -16.43 19.22 -6.16
N ILE A 446 -15.31 19.53 -5.52
CA ILE A 446 -14.71 18.70 -4.47
C ILE A 446 -15.49 18.95 -3.18
N GLN A 447 -16.05 17.89 -2.58
CA GLN A 447 -16.99 18.02 -1.46
C GLN A 447 -16.36 17.94 -0.07
N VAL A 448 -15.05 17.74 0.01
CA VAL A 448 -14.29 17.66 1.26
C VAL A 448 -13.14 18.68 1.26
N PRO A 449 -12.62 19.09 2.42
CA PRO A 449 -11.39 19.87 2.47
C PRO A 449 -10.26 19.21 1.66
N CYS A 450 -9.69 19.97 0.72
CA CYS A 450 -8.56 19.53 -0.09
C CYS A 450 -7.34 20.43 0.10
N HIS A 451 -6.16 19.88 -0.19
CA HIS A 451 -4.88 20.56 -0.11
C HIS A 451 -4.06 20.25 -1.36
N SER A 452 -3.23 21.20 -1.80
CA SER A 452 -2.36 21.03 -2.96
C SER A 452 -0.89 21.15 -2.57
N ILE A 453 -0.09 20.13 -2.89
CA ILE A 453 1.37 20.16 -2.85
C ILE A 453 1.85 20.18 -4.30
N ILE A 454 2.54 21.24 -4.69
CA ILE A 454 2.88 21.52 -6.09
C ILE A 454 4.40 21.60 -6.24
N GLY A 455 4.96 20.80 -7.14
CA GLY A 455 6.37 20.91 -7.51
C GLY A 455 6.67 22.19 -8.29
N THR A 456 7.91 22.66 -8.24
CA THR A 456 8.37 23.81 -9.02
C THR A 456 9.83 23.62 -9.43
N GLU A 457 10.11 23.81 -10.72
CA GLU A 457 11.47 23.88 -11.27
C GLU A 457 12.19 25.21 -10.95
N GLY A 458 11.62 26.05 -10.08
CA GLY A 458 12.19 27.33 -9.69
C GLY A 458 11.97 28.45 -10.71
N VAL A 459 11.14 28.24 -11.74
CA VAL A 459 10.77 29.27 -12.72
C VAL A 459 9.40 29.84 -12.37
N TYR A 460 9.35 31.17 -12.18
CA TYR A 460 8.16 31.87 -11.74
C TYR A 460 7.71 32.93 -12.75
N LYS A 461 6.40 33.11 -12.88
CA LYS A 461 5.77 34.20 -13.62
C LYS A 461 4.72 34.86 -12.74
N ASN A 462 4.82 36.16 -12.55
CA ASN A 462 3.95 36.95 -11.66
C ASN A 462 3.88 36.35 -10.24
N GLY A 463 5.03 35.91 -9.71
CA GLY A 463 5.13 35.32 -8.37
C GLY A 463 4.55 33.91 -8.22
N LYS A 464 4.05 33.28 -9.29
CA LYS A 464 3.53 31.91 -9.29
C LYS A 464 4.47 30.97 -10.05
N PRO A 465 4.65 29.72 -9.60
CA PRO A 465 5.50 28.77 -10.33
C PRO A 465 4.88 28.47 -11.69
N LEU A 466 5.70 28.11 -12.68
CA LEU A 466 5.21 27.75 -14.01
C LEU A 466 4.83 26.27 -14.10
N SER A 467 5.68 25.38 -13.60
CA SER A 467 5.57 23.93 -13.79
C SER A 467 6.49 23.19 -12.83
N ASP A 468 6.17 21.91 -12.58
CA ASP A 468 7.07 20.92 -11.96
C ASP A 468 7.86 20.12 -13.02
N GLY A 469 7.90 20.61 -14.26
CA GLY A 469 8.48 19.94 -15.42
C GLY A 469 7.49 19.01 -16.15
N VAL A 470 6.41 18.56 -15.50
CA VAL A 470 5.38 17.67 -16.09
C VAL A 470 3.99 18.31 -16.09
N VAL A 471 3.56 18.81 -14.95
CA VAL A 471 2.26 19.42 -14.72
C VAL A 471 2.44 20.93 -14.53
N PRO A 472 1.84 21.74 -15.40
CA PRO A 472 1.91 23.18 -15.24
C PRO A 472 1.06 23.64 -14.05
N TYR A 473 1.49 24.72 -13.40
CA TYR A 473 0.84 25.25 -12.20
C TYR A 473 -0.66 25.50 -12.38
N TRP A 474 -1.09 26.04 -13.53
CA TRP A 474 -2.52 26.30 -13.79
C TRP A 474 -3.38 25.03 -13.76
N SER A 475 -2.77 23.86 -13.98
CA SER A 475 -3.45 22.57 -13.89
C SER A 475 -3.40 21.99 -12.47
N ALA A 476 -2.30 22.18 -11.75
CA ALA A 476 -2.15 21.71 -10.37
C ALA A 476 -2.89 22.56 -9.32
N HIS A 477 -3.04 23.86 -9.60
CA HIS A 477 -3.69 24.83 -8.73
C HIS A 477 -5.19 24.56 -8.60
N LEU A 478 -5.74 24.70 -7.39
CA LEU A 478 -7.18 24.63 -7.13
C LEU A 478 -7.61 25.81 -6.25
N ASP A 479 -8.53 26.62 -6.74
CA ASP A 479 -9.07 27.76 -5.96
C ASP A 479 -9.77 27.31 -4.67
N CYS A 480 -10.31 26.09 -4.65
CA CYS A 480 -10.99 25.54 -3.47
C CYS A 480 -10.04 24.92 -2.42
N ALA A 481 -8.73 24.83 -2.69
CA ALA A 481 -7.77 24.23 -1.78
C ALA A 481 -7.65 25.05 -0.47
N LYS A 482 -7.65 24.35 0.67
CA LYS A 482 -7.48 24.94 2.00
C LYS A 482 -6.04 25.32 2.30
N SER A 483 -5.08 24.66 1.67
CA SER A 483 -3.69 25.12 1.60
C SER A 483 -3.09 24.73 0.26
N GLU A 484 -2.13 25.53 -0.18
CA GLU A 484 -1.26 25.25 -1.31
C GLU A 484 0.19 25.41 -0.84
N PHE A 485 1.01 24.39 -1.05
CA PHE A 485 2.41 24.37 -0.64
C PHE A 485 3.29 24.06 -1.85
N TRP A 486 4.31 24.89 -2.08
CA TRP A 486 5.22 24.74 -3.21
C TRP A 486 6.51 24.05 -2.76
N VAL A 487 6.90 23.03 -3.50
CA VAL A 487 8.08 22.20 -3.22
C VAL A 487 9.10 22.44 -4.32
N PRO A 488 10.35 22.81 -4.01
CA PRO A 488 11.41 23.00 -5.00
C PRO A 488 11.88 21.66 -5.58
N SER A 489 11.02 21.04 -6.39
CA SER A 489 11.20 19.72 -6.98
C SER A 489 10.64 19.70 -8.40
N GLY A 490 11.08 18.72 -9.18
CA GLY A 490 10.33 18.28 -10.36
C GLY A 490 9.02 17.58 -9.98
N HIS A 491 8.56 16.67 -10.86
CA HIS A 491 7.26 16.02 -10.73
C HIS A 491 7.12 15.04 -9.54
N ASP A 492 8.21 14.68 -8.87
CA ASP A 492 8.24 13.79 -7.70
C ASP A 492 8.11 14.55 -6.37
N ALA A 493 7.30 15.62 -6.36
CA ALA A 493 7.09 16.46 -5.18
C ALA A 493 6.62 15.67 -3.94
N HIS A 494 5.92 14.55 -4.12
CA HIS A 494 5.41 13.72 -3.02
C HIS A 494 6.54 13.03 -2.25
N ASP A 495 7.63 12.67 -2.94
CA ASP A 495 8.78 12.01 -2.34
C ASP A 495 9.85 13.02 -1.89
N HIS A 496 9.68 14.32 -2.15
CA HIS A 496 10.67 15.30 -1.75
C HIS A 496 10.67 15.53 -0.22
N PRO A 497 11.84 15.64 0.47
CA PRO A 497 11.90 15.84 1.93
C PRO A 497 11.10 17.05 2.43
N ASN A 498 11.04 18.13 1.66
CA ASN A 498 10.27 19.33 2.03
C ASN A 498 8.74 19.13 2.00
N ALA A 499 8.23 18.08 1.34
CA ALA A 499 6.80 17.77 1.37
C ALA A 499 6.38 17.03 2.64
N ILE A 500 7.30 16.32 3.31
CA ILE A 500 7.00 15.52 4.51
C ILE A 500 6.42 16.39 5.64
N PRO A 501 6.99 17.56 6.00
CA PRO A 501 6.38 18.43 7.00
C PRO A 501 4.99 18.95 6.63
N GLU A 502 4.69 19.15 5.35
CA GLU A 502 3.35 19.58 4.91
C GLU A 502 2.34 18.43 5.01
N PHE A 503 2.74 17.19 4.67
CA PHE A 503 1.89 16.03 4.94
C PHE A 503 1.60 15.89 6.44
N ASP A 504 2.62 15.96 7.29
CA ASP A 504 2.46 15.90 8.75
C ASP A 504 1.51 17.00 9.25
N ARG A 505 1.73 18.26 8.84
CA ARG A 505 0.89 19.40 9.21
C ARG A 505 -0.57 19.19 8.82
N ILE A 506 -0.84 18.70 7.61
CA ILE A 506 -2.22 18.46 7.13
C ILE A 506 -2.86 17.29 7.89
N LEU A 507 -2.10 16.24 8.21
CA LEU A 507 -2.61 15.11 9.00
C LEU A 507 -2.92 15.54 10.44
N ARG A 508 -2.05 16.32 11.09
CA ARG A 508 -2.32 16.91 12.41
C ARG A 508 -3.55 17.82 12.40
N LEU A 509 -3.68 18.67 11.39
CA LEU A 509 -4.89 19.47 11.17
C LEU A 509 -6.14 18.59 11.05
N HIS A 510 -6.04 17.41 10.42
CA HIS A 510 -7.15 16.47 10.32
C HIS A 510 -7.54 15.85 11.67
N LEU A 511 -6.59 15.73 12.61
CA LEU A 511 -6.87 15.35 14.00
C LEU A 511 -7.46 16.48 14.85
N GLY A 512 -7.54 17.71 14.31
CA GLY A 512 -7.97 18.90 15.05
C GLY A 512 -6.86 19.52 15.91
N MET A 513 -5.59 19.26 15.56
CA MET A 513 -4.40 19.80 16.24
C MET A 513 -3.82 21.02 15.52
#